data_AF-A0AAE4PYI1-F1
#
_entry.id   AF-A0AAE4PYI1-F1
#
_cell.length_a   1.000
_cell.length_b   1.000
_cell.length_c   1.000
_cell.angle_alpha   90.00
_cell.angle_beta   90.00
_cell.angle_gamma   90.00
#
_symmetry.space_group_name_H-M   'P 1'
#
loop_
_entity.id
_entity.type
_entity.pdbx_description
1 polymer ?
#
loop_
_entity_poly.entity_id
_entity_poly.type
_entity_poly.pdbx_seq_one_letter_code
_entity_poly.pdbx_strand_id
1 'polypeptide(L)'
;MNTYLVAEHMLSTGRHYTAAQLGAELGISATEASAKLWNVRNSQKYQCECTNLPNRTVKVLAIKGRANSKKALWDLVLFNKPIGKEAA
;
A
#
# COMPACT_ATOMS: atom_id res chain seq x y z
N MET A 1 4.66 12.38 6.05
CA MET A 1 4.88 10.99 5.55
C MET A 1 4.85 10.92 4.01
N ASN A 2 5.63 10.05 3.36
CA ASN A 2 5.59 9.89 1.90
C ASN A 2 4.44 8.96 1.44
N THR A 3 3.75 9.29 0.37
CA THR A 3 2.62 8.52 -0.18
C THR A 3 3.01 7.09 -0.55
N TYR A 4 4.25 6.90 -1.01
CA TYR A 4 4.78 5.56 -1.32
C TYR A 4 4.86 4.66 -0.08
N LEU A 5 5.38 5.17 1.04
CA LEU A 5 5.48 4.41 2.30
C LEU A 5 4.09 4.03 2.83
N VAL A 6 3.12 4.95 2.71
CA VAL A 6 1.73 4.66 3.04
C VAL A 6 1.18 3.54 2.16
N ALA A 7 1.40 3.60 0.84
CA ALA A 7 0.95 2.56 -0.08
C ALA A 7 1.64 1.20 0.19
N GLU A 8 2.92 1.19 0.55
CA GLU A 8 3.63 -0.04 0.93
C GLU A 8 3.06 -0.65 2.21
N HIS A 9 2.77 0.16 3.23
CA HIS A 9 2.13 -0.30 4.46
C HIS A 9 0.72 -0.86 4.19
N MET A 10 -0.06 -0.20 3.32
CA MET A 10 -1.38 -0.68 2.93
C MET A 10 -1.29 -2.00 2.13
N LEU A 11 -0.24 -2.17 1.33
CA LEU A 11 0.00 -3.38 0.55
C LEU A 11 0.50 -4.54 1.42
N SER A 12 1.34 -4.28 2.42
CA SER A 12 1.84 -5.32 3.33
C SER A 12 0.75 -5.87 4.24
N THR A 13 -0.15 -5.00 4.70
CA THR A 13 -1.30 -5.37 5.54
C THR A 13 -2.44 -5.98 4.73
N GLY A 14 -2.62 -5.55 3.47
CA GLY A 14 -3.67 -6.04 2.58
C GLY A 14 -5.10 -5.73 3.04
N ARG A 15 -5.25 -4.78 3.97
CA ARG A 15 -6.53 -4.41 4.60
C ARG A 15 -7.18 -3.22 3.89
N HIS A 16 -8.46 -3.04 4.18
CA HIS A 16 -9.20 -1.84 3.81
C HIS A 16 -8.98 -0.76 4.85
N TYR A 17 -8.63 0.44 4.40
CA TYR A 17 -8.36 1.55 5.29
C TYR A 17 -9.33 2.71 5.08
N THR A 18 -9.75 3.28 6.20
CA THR A 18 -10.29 4.64 6.28
C THR A 18 -9.17 5.62 6.62
N ALA A 19 -9.37 6.91 6.34
CA ALA A 19 -8.41 7.94 6.71
C ALA A 19 -8.14 8.01 8.22
N ALA A 20 -9.17 7.76 9.04
CA ALA A 20 -9.05 7.74 10.49
C ALA A 20 -8.20 6.55 10.97
N GLN A 21 -8.46 5.33 10.46
CA GLN A 21 -7.68 4.14 10.81
C GLN A 21 -6.22 4.28 10.36
N LEU A 22 -6.01 4.76 9.13
CA LEU A 22 -4.66 4.92 8.58
C LEU A 22 -3.87 6.01 9.32
N GLY A 23 -4.54 7.10 9.72
CA GLY A 23 -3.94 8.13 10.56
C GLY A 23 -3.56 7.60 11.94
N ALA A 24 -4.45 6.83 12.58
CA ALA A 24 -4.20 6.23 13.89
C ALA A 24 -3.05 5.23 13.87
N GLU A 25 -2.97 4.35 12.87
CA GLU A 25 -1.90 3.35 12.74
C GLU A 25 -0.53 3.99 12.47
N LEU A 26 -0.49 5.06 11.66
CA LEU A 26 0.76 5.70 11.26
C LEU A 26 1.17 6.87 12.17
N GLY A 27 0.34 7.24 13.16
CA GLY A 27 0.57 8.39 14.03
C GLY A 27 0.46 9.74 13.31
N ILE A 28 -0.37 9.82 12.26
CA ILE A 28 -0.54 11.01 11.41
C ILE A 28 -1.96 11.58 11.57
N SER A 29 -2.11 12.89 11.35
CA SER A 29 -3.43 13.53 11.33
C SER A 29 -4.36 12.90 10.27
N ALA A 30 -5.65 12.79 10.60
CA ALA A 30 -6.66 12.25 9.69
C ALA A 30 -6.77 13.06 8.37
N THR A 31 -6.49 14.37 8.43
CA THR A 31 -6.46 15.25 7.25
C THR A 31 -5.31 14.92 6.32
N GLU A 32 -4.10 14.73 6.85
CA GLU A 32 -2.95 14.31 6.03
C GLU A 32 -3.16 12.90 5.48
N ALA A 33 -3.67 11.96 6.29
CA ALA A 33 -4.02 10.61 5.84
C ALA A 33 -5.06 10.64 4.70
N SER A 34 -6.07 11.50 4.78
CA SER A 34 -7.07 11.68 3.71
C SER A 34 -6.44 12.17 2.41
N ALA A 35 -5.56 13.18 2.50
CA ALA A 35 -4.82 13.67 1.33
C ALA A 35 -3.94 12.58 0.71
N LYS A 36 -3.28 11.74 1.52
CA LYS A 36 -2.49 10.62 1.02
C LYS A 36 -3.35 9.55 0.35
N LEU A 37 -4.47 9.16 0.95
CA LEU A 37 -5.42 8.23 0.35
C LEU A 37 -5.98 8.74 -0.98
N TRP A 38 -6.27 10.04 -1.07
CA TRP A 38 -6.70 10.66 -2.31
C TRP A 38 -5.63 10.58 -3.39
N ASN A 39 -4.37 10.85 -3.05
CA ASN A 39 -3.24 10.71 -3.97
C ASN A 39 -3.03 9.26 -4.43
N VAL A 40 -3.16 8.31 -3.51
CA VAL A 40 -3.05 6.87 -3.80
C VAL A 40 -4.11 6.47 -4.83
N ARG A 41 -5.36 6.89 -4.62
CA ARG A 41 -6.49 6.62 -5.52
C ARG A 41 -6.37 7.29 -6.89
N ASN A 42 -5.93 8.55 -6.92
CA ASN A 42 -5.95 9.35 -8.14
C ASN A 42 -4.75 9.07 -9.06
N SER A 43 -3.65 8.55 -8.51
CA SER A 43 -2.47 8.28 -9.31
C SER A 43 -2.55 6.91 -10.01
N GLN A 44 -2.14 6.85 -11.27
CA GLN A 44 -2.06 5.60 -12.05
C GLN A 44 -1.00 4.62 -11.56
N LYS A 45 -0.17 5.03 -10.58
CA LYS A 45 0.92 4.21 -10.01
C LYS A 45 0.40 3.13 -9.07
N TYR A 46 -0.75 3.35 -8.43
CA TYR A 46 -1.28 2.42 -7.44
C TYR A 46 -2.57 1.80 -7.95
N GLN A 47 -2.61 0.47 -7.97
CA GLN A 47 -3.83 -0.27 -8.24
C GLN A 47 -4.59 -0.38 -6.92
N CYS A 48 -5.74 0.29 -6.85
CA CYS A 48 -6.51 0.41 -5.63
C CYS A 48 -7.92 -0.14 -5.84
N GLU A 49 -8.42 -0.85 -4.84
CA GLU A 49 -9.81 -1.25 -4.71
C GLU A 49 -10.50 -0.25 -3.76
N CYS A 50 -11.56 0.40 -4.23
CA CYS A 50 -12.31 1.37 -3.45
C CYS A 50 -13.74 0.87 -3.26
N THR A 51 -14.22 0.82 -2.01
CA THR A 51 -15.64 0.55 -1.75
C THR A 51 -16.51 1.78 -2.07
N ASN A 52 -17.81 1.55 -2.29
CA ASN A 52 -18.78 2.62 -2.55
C ASN A 52 -19.07 3.45 -1.28
N LEU A 53 -19.59 4.66 -1.48
CA LEU A 53 -20.11 5.53 -0.42
C LEU A 53 -21.28 4.84 0.31
N PRO A 54 -21.53 5.15 1.61
CA PRO A 54 -20.92 6.20 2.44
C PRO A 54 -19.61 5.78 3.14
N ASN A 55 -19.35 4.48 3.31
CA ASN A 55 -18.15 3.96 3.97
C ASN A 55 -17.05 3.61 2.96
N ARG A 56 -16.58 4.64 2.26
CA ARG A 56 -15.52 4.47 1.26
C ARG A 56 -14.21 4.14 1.95
N THR A 57 -13.76 2.91 1.72
CA THR A 57 -12.47 2.39 2.17
C THR A 57 -11.58 2.18 0.95
N VAL A 58 -10.28 2.31 1.15
CA VAL A 58 -9.29 2.12 0.10
C VAL A 58 -8.37 0.98 0.50
N LYS A 59 -8.22 0.02 -0.40
CA LYS A 59 -7.25 -1.07 -0.29
C LYS A 59 -6.28 -0.98 -1.47
N VAL A 60 -4.98 -1.06 -1.19
CA VAL A 60 -3.95 -1.10 -2.23
C VAL A 60 -3.72 -2.56 -2.61
N LEU A 61 -3.92 -2.88 -3.90
CA LEU A 61 -3.73 -4.22 -4.44
C LEU A 61 -2.32 -4.40 -5.01
N ALA A 62 -1.83 -3.39 -5.73
CA ALA A 62 -0.51 -3.44 -6.34
C ALA A 62 0.08 -2.04 -6.51
N ILE A 63 1.40 -1.96 -6.51
CA ILE A 63 2.15 -0.74 -6.79
C ILE A 63 2.92 -0.97 -8.10
N LYS A 64 2.55 -0.26 -9.17
CA LYS A 64 3.28 -0.31 -10.44
C LYS A 64 4.67 0.28 -10.25
N GLY A 65 5.69 -0.48 -10.62
CA GLY A 65 7.09 -0.10 -10.44
C GLY A 65 7.65 -0.37 -9.05
N ARG A 66 7.01 -1.25 -8.25
CA ARG A 66 7.66 -1.80 -7.05
C ARG A 66 8.94 -2.52 -7.47
N ALA A 67 10.07 -1.86 -7.28
CA ALA A 67 11.37 -2.43 -7.58
C ALA A 67 11.61 -3.58 -6.60
N ASN A 68 11.48 -4.81 -7.09
CA ASN A 68 11.91 -5.97 -6.32
C ASN A 68 13.42 -5.84 -6.10
N SER A 69 13.88 -6.03 -4.86
CA SER A 69 15.30 -6.05 -4.56
C SER A 69 15.99 -7.08 -5.46
N LYS A 70 17.16 -6.75 -6.01
CA LYS A 70 17.98 -7.70 -6.80
C LYS A 70 18.17 -9.01 -6.05
N LYS A 71 18.28 -8.96 -4.72
CA LYS A 71 18.38 -10.15 -3.86
C LYS A 71 17.13 -11.04 -3.94
N ALA A 72 15.93 -10.46 -3.89
CA ALA A 72 14.69 -11.22 -4.03
C ALA A 72 14.55 -11.86 -5.43
N LEU A 73 15.08 -11.20 -6.47
CA LEU A 73 15.13 -11.77 -7.81
C LEU A 73 16.12 -12.94 -7.89
N TRP A 74 17.31 -12.80 -7.32
CA TRP A 74 18.29 -13.88 -7.23
C TRP A 74 17.77 -15.06 -6.39
N ASP A 75 17.09 -14.80 -5.27
CA ASP A 75 16.51 -15.85 -4.42
C ASP A 75 15.39 -16.61 -5.13
N LEU A 76 14.62 -15.97 -6.01
CA LEU A 76 13.67 -16.68 -6.87
C LEU A 76 14.41 -17.57 -7.88
N VAL A 77 15.41 -17.04 -8.56
CA VAL A 77 16.13 -17.80 -9.60
C VAL A 77 16.88 -18.99 -9.00
N LEU A 78 17.53 -18.79 -7.85
CA LEU A 78 18.39 -19.80 -7.22
C LEU A 78 17.59 -20.79 -6.37
N PHE A 79 16.52 -20.36 -5.72
CA PHE A 79 15.81 -21.17 -4.71
C PHE A 79 14.32 -21.34 -5.00
N ASN A 80 13.82 -20.84 -6.14
CA ASN A 80 12.40 -20.80 -6.46
C ASN A 80 11.56 -20.17 -5.32
N LYS A 81 12.17 -19.30 -4.51
CA LYS A 81 11.51 -18.64 -3.38
C LYS A 81 10.51 -17.62 -3.93
N PRO A 82 9.23 -17.65 -3.51
CA PRO A 82 8.23 -16.74 -4.04
C PRO A 82 8.58 -15.29 -3.68
N ILE A 83 8.61 -14.42 -4.69
CA ILE A 83 8.77 -12.97 -4.51
C ILE A 83 7.43 -12.44 -4.04
N GLY A 84 7.23 -12.43 -2.73
CA GLY A 84 6.04 -11.87 -2.12
C GLY A 84 5.53 -12.70 -0.96
N LYS A 85 6.22 -12.61 0.19
CA LYS A 85 5.66 -12.63 1.55
C LYS A 85 6.81 -12.57 2.56
N GLU A 86 7.41 -11.40 2.70
CA GLU A 86 8.05 -11.03 3.97
C GLU A 86 7.45 -9.67 4.34
N ALA A 87 6.22 -9.74 4.89
CA ALA A 87 5.86 -8.86 5.98
C ALA A 87 6.53 -9.50 7.21
N ALA A 88 7.65 -8.92 7.62
CA ALA A 88 8.31 -9.17 8.89
C ALA A 88 8.48 -7.80 9.56
#